data_AF-B7QDJ0-F1
#
_entry.id   AF-B7QDJ0-F1
#
_cell.length_a   1.000
_cell.length_b   1.000
_cell.length_c   1.000
_cell.angle_alpha   90.00
_cell.angle_beta   90.00
_cell.angle_gamma   90.00
#
_symmetry.space_group_name_H-M   'P 1'
#
loop_
_entity.id
_entity.type
_entity.pdbx_description
1 polymer ?
#
loop_
_entity_poly.entity_id
_entity_poly.type
_entity_poly.pdbx_seq_one_letter_code
_entity_poly.pdbx_strand_id
1 'polypeptide(L)'
;MYEAHSPTILSDVHVASIVLNIRFTRSLTGFAEQDCGRREPSRYRIVGGAKAGLGSSPWIALLMHARRKHPGYEPVCGGALITAKVVLTAAHCVEIGPNE
;
A
#
# COMPACT_ATOMS: atom_id res chain seq x y z
N MET A 1 19.50 -10.09 34.53
CA MET A 1 19.47 -8.62 34.61
C MET A 1 18.75 -8.13 33.38
N TYR A 2 17.49 -7.72 33.61
CA TYR A 2 16.54 -6.90 32.85
C TYR A 2 16.40 -7.11 31.32
N GLU A 3 15.21 -7.14 30.71
CA GLU A 3 13.93 -7.79 30.98
C GLU A 3 13.15 -7.70 29.65
N ALA A 4 12.23 -8.63 29.42
CA ALA A 4 11.26 -8.56 28.33
C ALA A 4 10.30 -7.37 28.54
N HIS A 5 10.10 -6.52 27.53
CA HIS A 5 8.94 -5.63 27.44
C HIS A 5 8.40 -5.60 26.00
N SER A 6 7.32 -6.35 25.80
CA SER A 6 6.26 -6.11 24.81
C SER A 6 5.26 -5.09 25.46
N PRO A 7 4.13 -4.71 24.83
CA PRO A 7 3.92 -3.80 23.70
C PRO A 7 2.96 -2.64 24.10
N THR A 8 3.25 -1.37 23.81
CA THR A 8 2.25 -0.29 23.92
C THR A 8 2.48 0.85 22.92
N ILE A 9 2.16 0.62 21.64
CA ILE A 9 1.91 1.72 20.67
C ILE A 9 0.40 1.93 20.56
N LEU A 10 -0.30 2.08 21.69
CA LEU A 10 -1.76 2.26 21.70
C LEU A 10 -2.29 3.17 22.82
N SER A 11 -1.51 4.14 23.32
CA SER A 11 -2.01 5.09 24.34
C SER A 11 -2.02 6.56 23.94
N ASP A 12 -1.23 7.02 22.96
CA ASP A 12 -0.98 8.46 22.87
C ASP A 12 -1.80 9.18 21.77
N VAL A 13 -3.05 8.76 21.58
CA VAL A 13 -4.05 9.55 20.82
C VAL A 13 -4.94 10.37 21.78
N HIS A 14 -4.72 10.33 23.10
CA HIS A 14 -5.56 11.02 24.09
C HIS A 14 -4.97 12.32 24.68
N VAL A 15 -3.81 12.81 24.23
CA VAL A 15 -3.16 14.03 24.80
C VAL A 15 -3.09 15.20 23.80
N ALA A 16 -4.10 15.35 22.93
CA ALA A 16 -4.13 16.45 21.95
C ALA A 16 -5.30 17.43 22.10
N SER A 17 -6.20 17.25 23.07
CA SER A 17 -7.44 18.06 23.15
C SER A 17 -7.38 19.29 24.06
N ILE A 18 -6.28 19.57 24.77
CA ILE A 18 -6.28 20.62 25.80
C ILE A 18 -5.65 21.95 25.39
N VAL A 19 -4.86 22.05 24.32
CA VAL A 19 -4.25 23.34 23.98
C VAL A 19 -4.30 23.63 22.49
N LEU A 20 -5.12 24.64 22.15
CA LEU A 20 -5.06 25.56 21.02
C LEU A 20 -6.36 25.57 20.17
N ASN A 21 -7.06 26.70 20.19
CA ASN A 21 -8.21 27.04 19.34
C ASN A 21 -7.80 27.21 17.86
N ILE A 22 -7.18 26.19 17.28
CA ILE A 22 -7.06 26.07 15.83
C ILE A 22 -8.10 25.04 15.43
N ARG A 23 -9.09 25.46 14.65
CA ARG A 23 -9.93 24.54 13.88
C ARG A 23 -9.03 23.87 12.85
N PHE A 24 -8.21 22.90 13.27
CA PHE A 24 -7.57 21.98 12.34
C PHE A 24 -8.60 20.91 11.98
N THR A 25 -9.70 21.34 11.36
CA THR A 25 -10.64 20.44 10.69
C THR A 25 -10.07 20.10 9.32
N ARG A 26 -8.86 19.53 9.29
CA ARG A 26 -8.47 18.68 8.18
C ARG A 26 -8.39 17.29 8.74
N SER A 27 -9.54 16.63 8.69
CA SER A 27 -9.64 15.22 8.99
C SER A 27 -8.61 14.48 8.11
N LEU A 28 -7.64 13.83 8.74
CA LEU A 28 -6.69 12.94 8.05
C LEU A 28 -7.40 11.72 7.44
N THR A 29 -8.70 11.55 7.70
CA THR A 29 -9.55 10.50 7.12
C THR A 29 -9.83 10.67 5.62
N GLY A 30 -9.33 11.73 4.97
CA GLY A 30 -9.67 12.07 3.57
C GLY A 30 -9.01 11.23 2.48
N PHE A 31 -8.17 10.24 2.81
CA PHE A 31 -7.49 9.38 1.83
C PHE A 31 -7.82 7.89 1.97
N ALA A 32 -8.48 7.49 3.05
CA ALA A 32 -8.84 6.08 3.26
C ALA A 32 -10.22 5.81 2.65
N GLU A 33 -10.24 5.12 1.52
CA GLU A 33 -11.48 4.56 0.97
C GLU A 33 -12.04 3.54 1.97
N GLN A 34 -13.33 3.65 2.29
CA GLN A 34 -13.95 2.87 3.37
C GLN A 34 -14.15 1.38 2.99
N ASP A 35 -14.18 1.07 1.70
CA ASP A 35 -14.35 -0.29 1.18
C ASP A 35 -13.08 -0.80 0.49
N CYS A 36 -12.08 -1.22 1.28
CA CYS A 36 -10.84 -1.80 0.80
C CYS A 36 -10.63 -3.25 1.30
N GLY A 37 -9.69 -3.98 0.68
CA GLY A 37 -9.22 -5.29 1.16
C GLY A 37 -10.23 -6.45 1.14
N ARG A 38 -11.43 -6.26 0.55
CA ARG A 38 -12.44 -7.33 0.48
C ARG A 38 -12.07 -8.37 -0.57
N ARG A 39 -11.89 -9.61 -0.13
CA ARG A 39 -11.68 -10.81 -0.94
C ARG A 39 -12.24 -12.00 -0.19
N GLU A 40 -12.75 -12.99 -0.90
CA GLU A 40 -13.01 -14.30 -0.33
C GLU A 40 -11.76 -14.86 0.38
N PRO A 41 -11.83 -15.11 1.70
CA PRO A 41 -10.67 -15.56 2.46
C PRO A 41 -10.22 -16.93 1.94
N SER A 42 -8.91 -17.04 1.65
CA SER A 42 -8.31 -18.34 1.36
C SER A 42 -8.25 -19.15 2.65
N ARG A 43 -8.77 -20.38 2.64
CA ARG A 43 -8.64 -21.32 3.78
C ARG A 43 -7.23 -21.89 3.93
N TYR A 44 -6.36 -21.67 2.93
CA TYR A 44 -5.03 -22.24 2.87
C TYR A 44 -3.95 -21.18 2.68
N ARG A 45 -2.79 -21.42 3.31
CA ARG A 45 -1.56 -20.68 3.03
C ARG A 45 -1.07 -21.02 1.62
N ILE A 46 -0.58 -20.02 0.90
CA ILE A 46 0.06 -20.24 -0.40
C ILE A 46 1.45 -20.86 -0.18
N VAL A 47 1.65 -22.07 -0.69
CA VAL A 47 2.95 -22.77 -0.76
C VAL A 47 3.09 -23.30 -2.18
N GLY A 48 4.23 -23.05 -2.84
CA GLY A 48 4.44 -23.44 -4.25
C GLY A 48 3.68 -22.61 -5.28
N GLY A 49 2.68 -21.82 -4.87
CA GLY A 49 1.92 -20.92 -5.73
C GLY A 49 1.10 -21.63 -6.80
N ALA A 50 0.07 -20.95 -7.29
CA ALA A 50 -0.68 -21.35 -8.47
C ALA A 50 -1.13 -20.10 -9.20
N LYS A 51 -1.55 -20.24 -10.46
CA LYS A 51 -2.13 -19.12 -11.21
C LYS A 51 -3.33 -18.57 -10.45
N ALA A 52 -3.30 -17.27 -10.17
CA ALA A 52 -4.39 -16.58 -9.50
C ALA A 52 -5.65 -16.59 -10.38
N GLY A 53 -6.81 -16.85 -9.79
CA GLY A 53 -8.10 -16.67 -10.45
C GLY A 53 -8.36 -15.20 -10.75
N LEU A 54 -9.15 -14.93 -11.79
CA LEU A 54 -9.59 -13.57 -12.11
C LEU A 54 -10.30 -12.95 -10.91
N GLY A 55 -9.96 -11.70 -10.59
CA GLY A 55 -10.55 -10.98 -9.46
C GLY A 55 -10.15 -11.53 -8.07
N SER A 56 -9.29 -12.55 -7.98
CA SER A 56 -8.88 -13.09 -6.68
C SER A 56 -8.07 -12.09 -5.85
N SER A 57 -7.34 -11.17 -6.48
CA SER A 57 -6.70 -10.05 -5.79
C SER A 57 -6.99 -8.76 -6.55
N PRO A 58 -8.17 -8.13 -6.33
CA PRO A 58 -8.65 -7.00 -7.13
C PRO A 58 -7.73 -5.79 -7.14
N TRP A 59 -6.93 -5.62 -6.09
CA TRP A 59 -6.01 -4.50 -5.93
C TRP A 59 -4.66 -4.71 -6.64
N ILE A 60 -4.36 -5.88 -7.20
CA ILE A 60 -3.06 -6.11 -7.85
C ILE A 60 -2.95 -5.28 -9.13
N ALA A 61 -1.90 -4.47 -9.21
CA ALA A 61 -1.55 -3.66 -10.37
C ALA A 61 -0.23 -4.16 -10.99
N LEU A 62 -0.16 -4.12 -12.32
CA LEU A 62 1.06 -4.38 -13.08
C LEU A 62 1.62 -3.05 -13.58
N LEU A 63 2.87 -2.74 -13.22
CA LEU A 63 3.58 -1.56 -13.71
C LEU A 63 4.32 -1.92 -14.99
N MET A 64 4.12 -1.09 -16.01
CA MET A 64 4.65 -1.30 -17.34
C MET A 64 5.45 -0.08 -17.78
N HIS A 65 6.68 -0.29 -18.24
CA HIS A 65 7.49 0.78 -18.83
C HIS A 65 7.38 0.77 -20.35
N ALA A 66 7.38 1.96 -20.96
CA ALA A 66 7.50 2.08 -22.39
C ALA A 66 8.89 1.60 -22.82
N ARG A 67 8.93 0.72 -23.82
CA ARG A 67 10.21 0.25 -24.37
C ARG A 67 10.90 1.39 -25.09
N ARG A 68 12.19 1.59 -24.82
CA ARG A 68 12.95 2.72 -25.38
C ARG A 68 13.25 2.58 -26.87
N LYS A 69 13.47 1.35 -27.35
CA LYS A 69 13.96 1.07 -28.72
C LYS A 69 12.88 0.59 -29.69
N HIS A 70 11.73 0.17 -29.19
CA HIS A 70 10.65 -0.42 -29.99
C HIS A 70 9.29 0.01 -29.45
N PRO A 71 8.26 0.11 -30.30
CA PRO A 71 6.90 0.36 -29.81
C PRO A 71 6.45 -0.79 -28.89
N GLY A 72 5.85 -0.42 -27.76
CA GLY A 72 5.28 -1.35 -26.81
C GLY A 72 5.69 -1.08 -25.37
N TYR A 73 5.21 -1.94 -24.48
CA TYR A 73 5.46 -1.86 -23.06
C TYR A 73 6.09 -3.16 -22.54
N GLU A 74 6.82 -3.07 -21.45
CA GLU A 74 7.37 -4.23 -20.74
C GLU A 74 7.02 -4.20 -19.24
N PRO A 75 6.67 -5.35 -18.64
CA PRO A 75 6.38 -5.42 -17.22
C PRO A 75 7.67 -5.24 -16.41
N VAL A 76 7.64 -4.32 -15.45
CA VAL A 76 8.82 -4.00 -14.64
C VAL A 76 8.61 -4.30 -13.16
N CYS A 77 7.43 -4.04 -12.61
CA CYS A 77 7.13 -4.17 -11.19
C CYS A 77 5.64 -4.47 -10.94
N GLY A 78 5.31 -4.75 -9.69
CA GLY A 78 3.94 -4.84 -9.20
C GLY A 78 3.55 -3.67 -8.27
N GLY A 79 2.26 -3.51 -8.03
CA GLY A 79 1.73 -2.54 -7.09
C GLY A 79 0.38 -2.97 -6.51
N ALA A 80 -0.13 -2.18 -5.57
CA ALA A 80 -1.43 -2.36 -4.95
C ALA A 80 -2.26 -1.07 -5.05
N LEU A 81 -3.48 -1.18 -5.59
CA LEU A 81 -4.44 -0.08 -5.62
C LEU A 81 -4.95 0.17 -4.19
N ILE A 82 -4.66 1.36 -3.64
CA ILE A 82 -5.04 1.74 -2.26
C ILE A 82 -6.21 2.74 -2.21
N THR A 83 -6.48 3.43 -3.32
CA THR A 83 -7.66 4.27 -3.55
C THR A 83 -8.05 4.19 -5.01
N ALA A 84 -9.16 4.83 -5.41
CA ALA A 84 -9.58 4.89 -6.82
C ALA A 84 -8.53 5.49 -7.79
N LYS A 85 -7.49 6.18 -7.29
CA LYS A 85 -6.51 6.90 -8.12
C LYS A 85 -5.05 6.70 -7.71
N VAL A 86 -4.77 5.91 -6.65
CA VAL A 86 -3.42 5.78 -6.10
C VAL A 86 -3.02 4.32 -6.03
N VAL A 87 -1.88 4.00 -6.62
CA VAL A 87 -1.21 2.70 -6.54
C VAL A 87 0.02 2.83 -5.65
N LEU A 88 0.09 2.00 -4.62
CA LEU A 88 1.28 1.82 -3.78
C LEU A 88 2.25 0.85 -4.47
N THR A 89 3.53 1.20 -4.50
CA THR A 89 4.62 0.35 -5.03
C THR A 89 5.93 0.65 -4.29
N ALA A 90 7.00 -0.09 -4.62
CA ALA A 90 8.32 0.15 -4.05
C ALA A 90 8.99 1.37 -4.70
N ALA A 91 9.76 2.14 -3.93
CA ALA A 91 10.45 3.33 -4.43
C ALA A 91 11.39 3.00 -5.62
N HIS A 92 12.17 1.91 -5.51
CA HIS A 92 13.08 1.48 -6.58
C HIS A 92 12.36 1.06 -7.88
N CYS A 93 11.05 0.83 -7.87
CA CYS A 93 10.28 0.56 -9.09
C CYS A 93 10.01 1.82 -9.91
N VAL A 94 10.10 3.01 -9.28
CA VAL A 94 9.81 4.31 -9.89
C VAL A 94 10.99 5.27 -9.84
N GLU A 95 12.00 4.99 -9.02
CA GLU A 95 13.27 5.71 -9.03
C GLU A 95 14.04 5.38 -10.30
N ILE A 96 14.12 6.36 -11.19
CA ILE A 96 15.07 6.35 -12.31
C ILE A 96 16.43 6.70 -11.71
N GLY A 97 17.26 5.69 -11.43
CA GLY A 97 18.64 5.93 -10.99
C GLY A 97 19.40 6.78 -12.02
N PRO A 98 20.31 7.68 -11.59
CA PRO A 98 21.09 8.49 -12.52
C PRO A 98 22.14 7.61 -13.18
N ASN A 99 21.80 6.96 -14.29
CA ASN A 99 22.73 6.28 -15.20
C ASN A 99 22.04 6.04 -16.57
N GLU A 100 21.54 7.12 -17.16
CA GLU A 100 21.63 7.37 -18.59
C GLU A 100 22.50 8.59 -18.82
#